data_AF-A0A094B5D5-F1
#
_entry.id   AF-A0A094B5D5-F1
#
_cell.length_a   1.000
_cell.length_b   1.000
_cell.length_c   1.000
_cell.angle_alpha   90.00
_cell.angle_beta   90.00
_cell.angle_gamma   90.00
#
_symmetry.space_group_name_H-M   'P 1'
#
loop_
_entity.id
_entity.type
_entity.pdbx_description
1 polymer ?
#
loop_
_entity_poly.entity_id
_entity_poly.type
_entity_poly.pdbx_seq_one_letter_code
_entity_poly.pdbx_strand_id
1 'polypeptide(L)'
;MSQRRGKVQVPLVTPEQEEKLKKKLEIKNFDLNAILRGAQLTVVGALRALQNPALFTSEHYKQAALAVAAGIAIRILISIPIVGIKVLLWFLSFFINFDAVSWDDSLVSGLDFVQNYVLQVPFFLMTLMRYITPTLDNMFMDSLRWVDDTYQEKHKNDDPAQLRPPYYPNMRLYSTRDGTTHSKSTAEALTQLLLRRGKKAAISLAIFALSYTPYVGRLVLPAASFYTFNASVGLGPALLIFGSGIFLPRRYLIIFLQSYFTSRSLTRELLEPYFSRIHFTAAQKKKWFYDRSGLLFGFGVGFYIFLRIPLLGVLIYGIAEASTAYLITKITDPPPPPEKSLGFAESQQRWTNKHEFLSLDWANLDSHAGHVKAGQEQGATSTPYEKREL
;
A
#
# COMPACT_ATOMS: atom_id res chain seq x y z
N MET A 1 -46.52 -42.21 33.58
CA MET A 1 -45.94 -40.84 33.55
C MET A 1 -44.42 -40.95 33.41
N SER A 2 -43.86 -40.62 32.24
CA SER A 2 -42.42 -40.53 32.04
C SER A 2 -42.12 -39.15 31.45
N GLN A 3 -41.60 -38.25 32.28
CA GLN A 3 -41.23 -36.89 31.90
C GLN A 3 -40.01 -36.95 30.97
N ARG A 4 -40.20 -36.56 29.71
CA ARG A 4 -39.09 -36.25 28.79
C ARG A 4 -38.36 -35.00 29.32
N ARG A 5 -37.17 -35.20 29.90
CA ARG A 5 -36.21 -34.11 30.16
C ARG A 5 -35.81 -33.49 28.82
N GLY A 6 -36.32 -32.30 28.54
CA GLY A 6 -35.85 -31.46 27.44
C GLY A 6 -34.37 -31.12 27.66
N LYS A 7 -33.52 -31.49 26.71
CA LYS A 7 -32.14 -31.01 26.66
C LYS A 7 -32.19 -29.50 26.46
N VAL A 8 -31.86 -28.74 27.50
CA VAL A 8 -31.57 -27.31 27.40
C VAL A 8 -30.37 -27.19 26.46
N GLN A 9 -30.60 -26.67 25.25
CA GLN A 9 -29.52 -26.29 24.34
C GLN A 9 -28.82 -25.09 24.97
N VAL A 10 -27.68 -25.34 25.62
CA VAL A 10 -26.78 -24.28 26.02
C VAL A 10 -26.24 -23.66 24.73
N PRO A 11 -26.47 -22.37 24.45
CA PRO A 11 -25.90 -21.74 23.27
C PRO A 11 -24.37 -21.80 23.37
N LEU A 12 -23.71 -22.26 22.30
CA LEU A 12 -22.24 -22.42 22.25
C LEU A 12 -21.47 -21.11 22.40
N VAL A 13 -22.14 -19.95 22.33
CA VAL A 13 -21.54 -18.62 22.33
C VAL A 13 -22.43 -17.69 23.17
N THR A 14 -21.84 -16.92 24.08
CA THR A 14 -22.59 -15.90 24.84
C THR A 14 -22.92 -14.70 23.96
N PRO A 15 -23.99 -13.93 24.25
CA PRO A 15 -24.36 -12.74 23.46
C PRO A 15 -23.21 -11.72 23.31
N GLU A 16 -22.41 -11.54 24.36
CA GLU A 16 -21.21 -10.68 24.32
C GLU A 16 -20.11 -11.20 23.38
N GLN A 17 -19.93 -12.53 23.32
CA GLN A 17 -18.99 -13.16 22.40
C GLN A 17 -19.49 -13.03 20.97
N GLU A 18 -20.81 -13.14 20.73
CA GLU A 18 -21.44 -12.95 19.43
C GLU A 18 -21.22 -11.52 18.92
N GLU A 19 -21.41 -10.50 19.76
CA GLU A 19 -21.17 -9.10 19.38
C GLU A 19 -19.69 -8.83 19.09
N LYS A 20 -18.78 -9.35 19.92
CA LYS A 20 -17.33 -9.29 19.67
C LYS A 20 -16.94 -10.00 18.37
N LEU A 21 -17.59 -11.13 18.04
CA LEU A 21 -17.37 -11.85 16.78
C LEU A 21 -17.86 -11.04 15.60
N LYS A 22 -19.10 -10.50 15.67
CA LYS A 22 -19.69 -9.64 14.64
C LYS A 22 -18.76 -8.45 14.36
N LYS A 23 -18.28 -7.77 15.39
CA LYS A 23 -17.33 -6.65 15.25
C LYS A 23 -15.99 -7.06 14.61
N LYS A 24 -15.50 -8.28 14.86
CA LYS A 24 -14.28 -8.82 14.22
C LYS A 24 -14.51 -9.29 12.78
N LEU A 25 -15.74 -9.64 12.44
CA LEU A 25 -16.17 -10.08 11.11
C LEU A 25 -16.55 -8.90 10.20
N GLU A 26 -16.88 -7.74 10.76
CA GLU A 26 -17.25 -6.53 10.02
C GLU A 26 -16.14 -6.07 9.04
N ILE A 27 -16.50 -5.95 7.76
CA ILE A 27 -15.65 -5.50 6.66
C ILE A 27 -15.75 -3.98 6.54
N LYS A 28 -15.40 -3.22 7.59
CA LYS A 28 -15.58 -1.76 7.55
C LYS A 28 -14.50 -1.02 6.77
N ASN A 29 -13.25 -1.52 6.75
CA ASN A 29 -12.10 -0.79 6.20
C ASN A 29 -11.58 -1.34 4.86
N PHE A 30 -12.08 -2.51 4.46
CA PHE A 30 -11.68 -3.23 3.25
C PHE A 30 -12.91 -3.54 2.39
N ASP A 31 -13.75 -2.53 2.18
CA ASP A 31 -14.94 -2.61 1.36
C ASP A 31 -14.62 -2.47 -0.13
N LEU A 32 -15.41 -3.13 -0.99
CA LEU A 32 -15.18 -3.14 -2.44
C LEU A 32 -15.23 -1.74 -3.04
N ASN A 33 -16.11 -0.87 -2.53
CA ASN A 33 -16.22 0.51 -3.00
C ASN A 33 -14.90 1.27 -2.74
N ALA A 34 -14.35 1.20 -1.53
CA ALA A 34 -13.04 1.80 -1.24
C ALA A 34 -11.93 1.28 -2.17
N ILE A 35 -11.90 -0.02 -2.47
CA ILE A 35 -10.91 -0.61 -3.40
C ILE A 35 -11.07 -0.02 -4.80
N LEU A 36 -12.30 0.03 -5.32
CA LEU A 36 -12.58 0.60 -6.65
C LEU A 36 -12.22 2.09 -6.69
N ARG A 37 -12.53 2.86 -5.65
CA ARG A 37 -12.12 4.27 -5.53
C ARG A 37 -10.61 4.44 -5.50
N GLY A 38 -9.90 3.55 -4.81
CA GLY A 38 -8.44 3.52 -4.84
C GLY A 38 -7.90 3.33 -6.26
N ALA A 39 -8.44 2.37 -7.00
CA ALA A 39 -8.04 2.11 -8.39
C ALA A 39 -8.39 3.29 -9.33
N GLN A 40 -9.52 3.97 -9.11
CA GLN A 40 -9.85 5.20 -9.82
C GLN A 40 -8.81 6.30 -9.57
N LEU A 41 -8.43 6.50 -8.31
CA LEU A 41 -7.41 7.48 -7.93
C LEU A 41 -6.04 7.17 -8.54
N THR A 42 -5.72 5.92 -8.83
CA THR A 42 -4.53 5.57 -9.63
C THR A 42 -4.60 6.23 -11.01
N VAL A 43 -5.70 6.05 -11.73
CA VAL A 43 -5.84 6.55 -13.11
C VAL A 43 -5.93 8.07 -13.12
N VAL A 44 -6.79 8.66 -12.28
CA VAL A 44 -6.95 10.12 -12.18
C VAL A 44 -5.66 10.76 -11.70
N GLY A 45 -5.04 10.22 -10.65
CA GLY A 45 -3.76 10.71 -10.14
C GLY A 45 -2.65 10.64 -11.19
N ALA A 46 -2.57 9.55 -11.95
CA ALA A 46 -1.59 9.40 -13.02
C ALA A 46 -1.81 10.40 -14.16
N LEU A 47 -3.06 10.60 -14.58
CA LEU A 47 -3.41 11.59 -15.60
C LEU A 47 -3.05 13.02 -15.12
N ARG A 48 -3.36 13.33 -13.86
CA ARG A 48 -3.02 14.62 -13.23
C ARG A 48 -1.51 14.83 -13.12
N ALA A 49 -0.77 13.80 -12.73
CA ALA A 49 0.70 13.85 -12.72
C ALA A 49 1.25 14.12 -14.14
N LEU A 50 0.74 13.44 -15.17
CA LEU A 50 1.15 13.67 -16.56
C LEU A 50 0.80 15.06 -17.10
N GLN A 51 -0.18 15.75 -16.49
CA GLN A 51 -0.52 17.13 -16.83
C GLN A 51 0.36 18.17 -16.14
N ASN A 52 1.16 17.77 -15.14
CA ASN A 52 2.01 18.70 -14.41
C ASN A 52 3.26 19.07 -15.24
N PRO A 53 3.39 20.32 -15.74
CA PRO A 53 4.53 20.72 -16.54
C PRO A 53 5.84 20.71 -15.73
N ALA A 54 5.77 20.85 -14.40
CA ALA A 54 6.94 20.82 -13.53
C ALA A 54 7.63 19.45 -13.51
N LEU A 55 6.94 18.36 -13.88
CA LEU A 55 7.55 17.03 -13.98
C LEU A 55 8.39 16.84 -15.26
N PHE A 56 8.24 17.71 -16.25
CA PHE A 56 8.93 17.64 -17.55
C PHE A 56 9.99 18.73 -17.70
N THR A 57 10.73 19.02 -16.64
CA THR A 57 11.87 19.94 -16.69
C THR A 57 13.15 19.22 -17.14
N SER A 58 14.15 19.98 -17.60
CA SER A 58 15.44 19.44 -18.06
C SER A 58 16.15 18.60 -17.00
N GLU A 59 15.95 18.87 -15.71
CA GLU A 59 16.49 18.05 -14.63
C GLU A 59 15.80 16.69 -14.53
N HIS A 60 14.47 16.67 -14.58
CA HIS A 60 13.70 15.43 -14.56
C HIS A 60 13.88 14.60 -15.82
N TYR A 61 14.14 15.21 -16.99
CA TYR A 61 14.49 14.46 -18.20
C TYR A 61 15.80 13.68 -18.05
N LYS A 62 16.85 14.28 -17.46
CA LYS A 62 18.10 13.56 -17.17
C LYS A 62 17.88 12.41 -16.19
N GLN A 63 17.04 12.64 -15.18
CA GLN A 63 16.67 11.62 -14.20
C GLN A 63 15.82 10.50 -14.82
N ALA A 64 14.90 10.83 -15.73
CA ALA A 64 14.11 9.88 -16.49
C ALA A 64 14.98 9.01 -17.40
N ALA A 65 15.98 9.60 -18.07
CA ALA A 65 16.96 8.85 -18.85
C ALA A 65 17.79 7.90 -17.97
N LEU A 66 18.25 8.36 -16.81
CA LEU A 66 18.97 7.53 -15.83
C LEU A 66 18.07 6.42 -15.27
N ALA A 67 16.79 6.70 -15.02
CA ALA A 67 15.79 5.73 -14.59
C ALA A 67 15.53 4.64 -15.65
N VAL A 68 15.48 5.01 -16.95
CA VAL A 68 15.38 4.05 -18.05
C VAL A 68 16.63 3.18 -18.13
N ALA A 69 17.82 3.79 -18.04
CA ALA A 69 19.09 3.06 -18.02
C ALA A 69 19.15 2.08 -16.83
N ALA A 70 18.73 2.52 -15.64
CA ALA A 70 18.62 1.68 -14.46
C ALA A 70 17.59 0.55 -14.64
N GLY A 71 16.45 0.82 -15.27
CA GLY A 71 15.45 -0.18 -15.60
C GLY A 71 16.00 -1.27 -16.54
N ILE A 72 16.78 -0.88 -17.54
CA ILE A 72 17.49 -1.80 -18.43
C ILE A 72 18.54 -2.61 -17.64
N ALA A 73 19.35 -1.96 -16.80
CA ALA A 73 20.35 -2.63 -15.98
C ALA A 73 19.73 -3.65 -15.02
N ILE A 74 18.62 -3.28 -14.35
CA ILE A 74 17.82 -4.16 -13.51
C ILE A 74 17.34 -5.36 -14.31
N ARG A 75 16.80 -5.14 -15.52
CA ARG A 75 16.32 -6.23 -16.38
C ARG A 75 17.43 -7.18 -16.79
N ILE A 76 18.61 -6.66 -17.11
CA ILE A 76 19.80 -7.47 -17.42
C ILE A 76 20.20 -8.29 -16.20
N LEU A 77 20.33 -7.65 -15.02
CA LEU A 77 20.71 -8.30 -13.77
C LEU A 77 19.75 -9.44 -13.40
N ILE A 78 18.45 -9.20 -13.55
CA ILE A 78 17.39 -10.19 -13.35
C ILE A 78 17.49 -11.35 -14.36
N SER A 79 17.94 -11.08 -15.59
CA SER A 79 18.05 -12.11 -16.63
C SER A 79 19.29 -12.99 -16.47
N ILE A 80 20.33 -12.53 -15.77
CA ILE A 80 21.61 -13.27 -15.61
C ILE A 80 21.39 -14.68 -15.02
N PRO A 81 20.66 -14.89 -13.91
CA PRO A 81 20.46 -16.25 -13.38
C PRO A 81 19.72 -17.16 -14.34
N ILE A 82 18.72 -16.63 -15.06
CA ILE A 82 17.93 -17.40 -16.03
C ILE A 82 18.81 -17.83 -17.20
N VAL A 83 19.60 -16.91 -17.76
CA VAL A 83 20.54 -17.20 -18.84
C VAL A 83 21.63 -18.16 -18.35
N GLY A 84 22.16 -17.98 -17.14
CA GLY A 84 23.15 -18.88 -16.56
C GLY A 84 22.65 -20.31 -16.43
N ILE A 85 21.40 -20.51 -15.99
CA ILE A 85 20.79 -21.84 -15.90
C ILE A 85 20.55 -22.42 -17.30
N LYS A 86 20.10 -21.63 -18.27
CA LYS A 86 19.97 -22.08 -19.66
C LYS A 86 21.32 -22.51 -20.25
N VAL A 87 22.38 -21.76 -20.01
CA VAL A 87 23.74 -22.10 -20.45
C VAL A 87 24.24 -23.36 -19.75
N LEU A 88 23.95 -23.53 -18.45
CA LEU A 88 24.30 -24.73 -17.70
C LEU A 88 23.55 -25.97 -18.22
N LEU A 89 22.25 -25.86 -18.48
CA LEU A 89 21.44 -26.94 -19.08
C LEU A 89 21.92 -27.27 -20.49
N TRP A 90 22.23 -26.26 -21.29
CA TRP A 90 22.85 -26.43 -22.60
C TRP A 90 24.19 -27.16 -22.50
N PHE A 91 25.06 -26.80 -21.56
CA PHE A 91 26.32 -27.50 -21.31
C PHE A 91 26.12 -28.95 -20.86
N LEU A 92 25.17 -29.19 -19.94
CA LEU A 92 24.82 -30.54 -19.48
C LEU A 92 24.26 -31.40 -20.61
N SER A 93 23.63 -30.79 -21.62
CA SER A 93 23.03 -31.53 -22.75
C SER A 93 24.07 -32.27 -23.60
N PHE A 94 25.34 -31.85 -23.56
CA PHE A 94 26.43 -32.60 -24.18
C PHE A 94 26.75 -33.93 -23.46
N PHE A 95 26.35 -34.08 -22.19
CA PHE A 95 26.64 -35.25 -21.37
C PHE A 95 25.40 -36.08 -21.02
N ILE A 96 24.20 -35.49 -21.09
CA ILE A 96 22.93 -36.09 -20.68
C ILE A 96 21.88 -35.81 -21.76
N ASN A 97 21.21 -36.86 -22.28
CA ASN A 97 20.11 -36.70 -23.23
C ASN A 97 18.86 -36.16 -22.52
N PHE A 98 18.53 -34.89 -22.76
CA PHE A 98 17.35 -34.22 -22.21
C PHE A 98 16.09 -34.34 -23.10
N ASP A 99 16.21 -34.89 -24.31
CA ASP A 99 15.10 -35.01 -25.27
C ASP A 99 13.89 -35.82 -24.76
N ALA A 100 14.08 -36.63 -23.72
CA ALA A 100 13.02 -37.43 -23.13
C ALA A 100 12.19 -36.69 -22.06
N VAL A 101 12.64 -35.52 -21.56
CA VAL A 101 12.00 -34.92 -20.37
C VAL A 101 11.97 -33.38 -20.42
N SER A 102 10.77 -32.82 -20.31
CA SER A 102 10.40 -31.38 -20.40
C SER A 102 10.90 -30.48 -19.24
N TRP A 103 12.10 -30.74 -18.72
CA TRP A 103 12.66 -29.99 -17.59
C TRP A 103 12.95 -28.53 -17.91
N ASP A 104 13.35 -28.20 -19.14
CA ASP A 104 13.78 -26.84 -19.49
C ASP A 104 12.64 -25.82 -19.27
N ASP A 105 11.48 -26.04 -19.89
CA ASP A 105 10.33 -25.13 -19.74
C ASP A 105 9.79 -25.08 -18.31
N SER A 106 9.79 -26.22 -17.61
CA SER A 106 9.28 -26.32 -16.24
C SER A 106 10.21 -25.62 -15.23
N LEU A 107 11.53 -25.77 -15.38
CA LEU A 107 12.52 -25.12 -14.53
C LEU A 107 12.60 -23.62 -14.81
N VAL A 108 12.64 -23.21 -16.08
CA VAL A 108 12.67 -21.79 -16.46
C VAL A 108 11.40 -21.08 -15.99
N SER A 109 10.23 -21.71 -16.17
CA SER A 109 8.96 -21.16 -15.65
C SER A 109 8.94 -21.12 -14.12
N GLY A 110 9.49 -22.13 -13.44
CA GLY A 110 9.61 -22.15 -11.98
C GLY A 110 10.50 -21.03 -11.44
N LEU A 111 11.63 -20.77 -12.10
CA LEU A 111 12.56 -19.70 -11.74
C LEU A 111 11.95 -18.32 -11.96
N ASP A 112 11.28 -18.11 -13.09
CA ASP A 112 10.57 -16.85 -13.36
C ASP A 112 9.48 -16.62 -12.31
N PHE A 113 8.75 -17.68 -11.95
CA PHE A 113 7.77 -17.63 -10.87
C PHE A 113 8.39 -17.28 -9.51
N VAL A 114 9.48 -17.94 -9.12
CA VAL A 114 10.17 -17.67 -7.86
C VAL A 114 10.70 -16.24 -7.83
N GLN A 115 11.34 -15.79 -8.90
CA GLN A 115 11.90 -14.45 -8.99
C GLN A 115 10.83 -13.36 -8.91
N ASN A 116 9.75 -13.49 -9.68
CA ASN A 116 8.72 -12.45 -9.81
C ASN A 116 7.69 -12.48 -8.68
N TYR A 117 7.37 -13.67 -8.16
CA TYR A 117 6.28 -13.85 -7.19
C TYR A 117 6.74 -14.26 -5.79
N VAL A 118 7.87 -14.96 -5.63
CA VAL A 118 8.36 -15.37 -4.29
C VAL A 118 9.37 -14.37 -3.73
N LEU A 119 10.37 -14.02 -4.52
CA LEU A 119 11.47 -13.12 -4.15
C LEU A 119 11.15 -11.65 -4.43
N GLN A 120 10.22 -11.37 -5.34
CA GLN A 120 9.82 -10.02 -5.74
C GLN A 120 10.99 -9.15 -6.21
N VAL A 121 11.94 -9.76 -6.94
CA VAL A 121 13.22 -9.10 -7.31
C VAL A 121 12.99 -7.77 -8.03
N PRO A 122 12.08 -7.64 -9.03
CA PRO A 122 11.85 -6.36 -9.70
C PRO A 122 11.43 -5.25 -8.74
N PHE A 123 10.48 -5.55 -7.84
CA PHE A 123 9.99 -4.58 -6.87
C PHE A 123 11.10 -4.21 -5.88
N PHE A 124 11.85 -5.18 -5.36
CA PHE A 124 12.98 -4.90 -4.47
C PHE A 124 14.00 -3.95 -5.11
N LEU A 125 14.38 -4.20 -6.36
CA LEU A 125 15.32 -3.34 -7.10
C LEU A 125 14.73 -1.95 -7.37
N MET A 126 13.43 -1.83 -7.62
CA MET A 126 12.77 -0.52 -7.68
C MET A 126 12.86 0.22 -6.33
N THR A 127 12.62 -0.46 -5.21
CA THR A 127 12.72 0.17 -3.88
C THR A 127 14.14 0.62 -3.54
N LEU A 128 15.15 -0.05 -4.12
CA LEU A 128 16.55 0.30 -3.96
C LEU A 128 16.89 1.61 -4.68
N MET A 129 16.26 1.88 -5.83
CA MET A 129 16.51 3.10 -6.62
C MET A 129 16.21 4.39 -5.86
N ARG A 130 15.28 4.35 -4.90
CA ARG A 130 14.99 5.48 -4.03
C ARG A 130 16.18 5.92 -3.17
N TYR A 131 17.00 4.97 -2.70
CA TYR A 131 18.20 5.28 -1.93
C TYR A 131 19.33 5.82 -2.81
N ILE A 132 19.25 5.57 -4.12
CA ILE A 132 20.23 5.99 -5.10
C ILE A 132 19.86 7.37 -5.70
N THR A 133 18.55 7.70 -5.75
CA THR A 133 18.05 8.89 -6.45
C THR A 133 17.11 9.70 -5.54
N PRO A 134 17.56 10.80 -4.90
CA PRO A 134 16.76 11.62 -3.97
C PRO A 134 15.63 12.44 -4.64
N THR A 135 15.29 12.14 -5.88
CA THR A 135 14.45 12.96 -6.76
C THR A 135 12.95 12.74 -6.54
N LEU A 136 12.58 11.60 -5.94
CA LEU A 136 11.18 11.22 -5.72
C LEU A 136 10.46 12.14 -4.75
N ASP A 137 11.16 12.59 -3.70
CA ASP A 137 10.61 13.53 -2.73
C ASP A 137 10.30 14.90 -3.37
N ASN A 138 11.17 15.37 -4.27
CA ASN A 138 10.94 16.60 -5.03
C ASN A 138 9.73 16.44 -5.97
N MET A 139 9.64 15.31 -6.69
CA MET A 139 8.48 15.03 -7.57
C MET A 139 7.16 15.03 -6.81
N PHE A 140 7.15 14.46 -5.59
CA PHE A 140 5.99 14.52 -4.70
C PHE A 140 5.62 15.97 -4.36
N MET A 141 6.60 16.78 -3.94
CA MET A 141 6.38 18.17 -3.53
C MET A 141 5.96 19.06 -4.70
N ASP A 142 6.55 18.91 -5.88
CA ASP A 142 6.19 19.66 -7.08
C ASP A 142 4.79 19.29 -7.58
N SER A 143 4.42 18.01 -7.45
CA SER A 143 3.07 17.55 -7.76
C SER A 143 2.05 18.06 -6.76
N LEU A 144 2.41 18.12 -5.47
CA LEU A 144 1.54 18.67 -4.43
C LEU A 144 1.26 20.16 -4.66
N ARG A 145 2.30 20.92 -5.03
CA ARG A 145 2.17 22.33 -5.42
C ARG A 145 1.21 22.49 -6.60
N TRP A 146 1.42 21.73 -7.67
CA TRP A 146 0.58 21.80 -8.86
C TRP A 146 -0.88 21.42 -8.57
N VAL A 147 -1.13 20.44 -7.69
CA VAL A 147 -2.47 20.07 -7.25
C VAL A 147 -3.15 21.20 -6.48
N ASP A 148 -2.43 21.92 -5.64
CA ASP A 148 -2.97 23.10 -4.93
C ASP A 148 -3.26 24.26 -5.88
N ASP A 149 -2.33 24.57 -6.79
CA ASP A 149 -2.50 25.64 -7.79
C ASP A 149 -3.71 25.36 -8.70
N THR A 150 -3.83 24.11 -9.19
CA THR A 150 -4.97 23.66 -10.01
C THR A 150 -6.29 23.70 -9.23
N TYR A 151 -6.25 23.36 -7.95
CA TYR A 151 -7.44 23.41 -7.09
C TYR A 151 -7.91 24.86 -6.91
N GLN A 152 -7.01 25.77 -6.59
CA GLN A 152 -7.33 27.20 -6.46
C GLN A 152 -7.87 27.76 -7.77
N GLU A 153 -7.25 27.40 -8.90
CA GLU A 153 -7.71 27.82 -10.22
C GLU A 153 -9.13 27.36 -10.54
N LYS A 154 -9.44 26.09 -10.25
CA LYS A 154 -10.77 25.53 -10.47
C LYS A 154 -11.86 26.20 -9.62
N HIS A 155 -11.50 26.68 -8.43
CA HIS A 155 -12.43 27.27 -7.47
C HIS A 155 -12.26 28.80 -7.34
N LYS A 156 -11.66 29.47 -8.34
CA LYS A 156 -11.47 30.94 -8.36
C LYS A 156 -12.78 31.72 -8.15
N ASN A 157 -13.91 31.14 -8.55
CA ASN A 157 -15.23 31.77 -8.48
C ASN A 157 -16.07 31.32 -7.27
N ASP A 158 -15.55 30.43 -6.44
CA ASP A 158 -16.25 29.89 -5.28
C ASP A 158 -15.93 30.72 -4.02
N ASP A 159 -16.75 30.59 -2.97
CA ASP A 159 -16.55 31.29 -1.71
C ASP A 159 -15.23 30.89 -1.03
N PRO A 160 -14.27 31.82 -0.86
CA PRO A 160 -12.97 31.52 -0.24
C PRO A 160 -13.06 30.91 1.16
N ALA A 161 -14.15 31.17 1.91
CA ALA A 161 -14.35 30.62 3.24
C ALA A 161 -14.66 29.12 3.24
N GLN A 162 -15.10 28.57 2.10
CA GLN A 162 -15.48 27.16 1.96
C GLN A 162 -14.37 26.31 1.31
N LEU A 163 -13.28 26.94 0.86
CA LEU A 163 -12.18 26.25 0.21
C LEU A 163 -11.27 25.55 1.21
N ARG A 164 -10.76 24.38 0.83
CA ARG A 164 -9.70 23.75 1.64
C ARG A 164 -8.44 24.62 1.64
N PRO A 165 -7.73 24.69 2.76
CA PRO A 165 -6.36 25.21 2.79
C PRO A 165 -5.43 24.44 1.84
N PRO A 166 -4.40 25.10 1.28
CA PRO A 166 -3.37 24.44 0.48
C PRO A 166 -2.47 23.57 1.37
N TYR A 167 -1.98 22.46 0.83
CA TYR A 167 -1.09 21.52 1.52
C TYR A 167 0.37 21.94 1.41
N TYR A 168 0.82 22.30 0.21
CA TYR A 168 2.21 22.55 -0.11
C TYR A 168 2.88 23.62 0.77
N PRO A 169 2.27 24.80 1.02
CA PRO A 169 2.92 25.88 1.78
C PRO A 169 3.28 25.50 3.20
N ASN A 170 2.45 24.70 3.87
CA ASN A 170 2.72 24.21 5.22
C ASN A 170 3.64 23.00 5.18
N MET A 171 3.42 22.07 4.25
CA MET A 171 4.16 20.81 4.17
C MET A 171 5.66 21.01 3.89
N ARG A 172 6.03 22.04 3.12
CA ARG A 172 7.45 22.39 2.89
C ARG A 172 8.19 22.91 4.14
N LEU A 173 7.46 23.38 5.15
CA LEU A 173 8.04 23.92 6.39
C LEU A 173 8.38 22.82 7.40
N TYR A 174 7.83 21.62 7.23
CA TYR A 174 8.15 20.48 8.07
C TYR A 174 9.56 19.97 7.76
N SER A 175 10.34 19.71 8.80
CA SER A 175 11.60 19.00 8.66
C SER A 175 11.34 17.56 8.23
N THR A 176 12.15 17.08 7.29
CA THR A 176 12.13 15.68 6.86
C THR A 176 12.95 14.85 7.84
N ARG A 177 12.31 13.90 8.53
CA ARG A 177 13.01 12.88 9.29
C ARG A 177 13.33 11.71 8.35
N ASP A 178 14.58 11.25 8.35
CA ASP A 178 14.95 10.01 7.67
C ASP A 178 14.18 8.84 8.29
N GLY A 179 13.10 8.43 7.62
CA GLY A 179 12.02 7.63 8.20
C GLY A 179 12.38 6.18 8.51
N THR A 180 13.61 5.73 8.27
CA THR A 180 13.96 4.31 8.45
C THR A 180 15.34 4.01 9.02
N THR A 181 16.25 5.00 9.13
CA THR A 181 17.60 4.77 9.65
C THR A 181 18.05 5.94 10.51
N HIS A 182 18.28 5.70 11.80
CA HIS A 182 18.95 6.65 12.70
C HIS A 182 20.46 6.78 12.40
N SER A 183 20.92 6.28 11.25
CA SER A 183 22.33 6.26 10.85
C SER A 183 22.58 7.22 9.71
N LYS A 184 23.63 8.03 9.85
CA LYS A 184 24.11 8.97 8.83
C LYS A 184 24.76 8.28 7.62
N SER A 185 24.87 6.93 7.63
CA SER A 185 25.55 6.18 6.58
C SER A 185 24.58 5.43 5.67
N THR A 186 24.58 5.79 4.38
CA THR A 186 23.82 5.10 3.31
C THR A 186 24.09 3.60 3.28
N ALA A 187 25.32 3.17 3.60
CA ALA A 187 25.68 1.76 3.64
C ALA A 187 24.97 0.99 4.78
N GLU A 188 24.73 1.63 5.92
CA GLU A 188 24.01 1.01 7.03
C GLU A 188 22.51 0.88 6.73
N ALA A 189 21.92 1.90 6.08
CA ALA A 189 20.54 1.85 5.60
C ALA A 189 20.34 0.70 4.59
N LEU A 190 21.28 0.57 3.63
CA LEU A 190 21.26 -0.48 2.62
C LEU A 190 21.42 -1.89 3.22
N THR A 191 22.34 -2.08 4.16
CA THR A 191 22.55 -3.39 4.81
C THR A 191 21.34 -3.79 5.66
N GLN A 192 20.74 -2.85 6.41
CA GLN A 192 19.50 -3.11 7.14
C GLN A 192 18.32 -3.45 6.21
N LEU A 193 18.20 -2.75 5.07
CA LEU A 193 17.20 -3.08 4.05
C LEU A 193 17.40 -4.50 3.50
N LEU A 194 18.63 -4.85 3.14
CA LEU A 194 19.00 -6.17 2.62
C LEU A 194 18.72 -7.27 3.64
N LEU A 195 19.10 -7.10 4.91
CA LEU A 195 18.82 -8.08 5.97
C LEU A 195 17.31 -8.29 6.18
N ARG A 196 16.54 -7.19 6.23
CA ARG A 196 15.07 -7.25 6.39
C ARG A 196 14.40 -7.95 5.20
N ARG A 197 14.89 -7.69 3.98
CA ARG A 197 14.38 -8.31 2.75
C ARG A 197 14.80 -9.78 2.66
N GLY A 198 16.04 -10.11 3.00
CA GLY A 198 16.57 -11.47 3.06
C GLY A 198 15.80 -12.35 4.04
N LYS A 199 15.49 -11.85 5.25
CA LYS A 199 14.65 -12.58 6.21
C LYS A 199 13.26 -12.90 5.64
N LYS A 200 12.64 -11.94 4.94
CA LYS A 200 11.34 -12.16 4.29
C LYS A 200 11.44 -13.16 3.15
N ALA A 201 12.48 -13.07 2.31
CA ALA A 201 12.73 -14.01 1.24
C ALA A 201 12.93 -15.44 1.77
N ALA A 202 13.69 -15.61 2.85
CA ALA A 202 13.90 -16.90 3.50
C ALA A 202 12.58 -17.51 4.03
N ILE A 203 11.73 -16.70 4.69
CA ILE A 203 10.42 -17.15 5.15
C ILE A 203 9.52 -17.54 3.97
N SER A 204 9.49 -16.73 2.90
CA SER A 204 8.71 -17.03 1.70
C SER A 204 9.18 -18.31 1.01
N LEU A 205 10.50 -18.53 0.91
CA LEU A 205 11.09 -19.75 0.38
C LEU A 205 10.78 -20.97 1.26
N ALA A 206 10.81 -20.82 2.58
CA ALA A 206 10.45 -21.89 3.51
C ALA A 206 8.96 -22.28 3.37
N ILE A 207 8.06 -21.30 3.30
CA ILE A 207 6.62 -21.53 3.05
C ILE A 207 6.42 -22.22 1.70
N PHE A 208 7.13 -21.77 0.67
CA PHE A 208 7.09 -22.36 -0.67
C PHE A 208 7.56 -23.83 -0.63
N ALA A 209 8.70 -24.12 -0.01
CA ALA A 209 9.21 -25.49 0.16
C ALA A 209 8.24 -26.38 0.94
N LEU A 210 7.71 -25.90 2.07
CA LEU A 210 6.69 -26.62 2.86
C LEU A 210 5.39 -26.87 2.09
N SER A 211 5.08 -26.05 1.07
CA SER A 211 3.91 -26.28 0.22
C SER A 211 4.03 -27.50 -0.70
N TYR A 212 5.25 -28.01 -0.90
CA TYR A 212 5.52 -29.26 -1.64
C TYR A 212 5.44 -30.51 -0.76
N THR A 213 5.34 -30.37 0.56
CA THR A 213 5.16 -31.51 1.46
C THR A 213 3.86 -32.24 1.13
N PRO A 214 3.88 -33.57 0.91
CA PRO A 214 2.68 -34.33 0.61
C PRO A 214 1.66 -34.23 1.74
N TYR A 215 0.37 -34.27 1.40
CA TYR A 215 -0.81 -34.12 2.28
C TYR A 215 -0.97 -32.74 2.95
N VAL A 216 0.06 -32.22 3.61
CA VAL A 216 0.00 -30.95 4.38
C VAL A 216 0.22 -29.72 3.49
N GLY A 217 0.99 -29.85 2.40
CA GLY A 217 1.40 -28.74 1.55
C GLY A 217 0.26 -27.96 0.90
N ARG A 218 -0.91 -28.58 0.69
CA ARG A 218 -2.12 -27.90 0.20
C ARG A 218 -2.65 -26.87 1.21
N LEU A 219 -2.44 -27.09 2.51
CA LEU A 219 -2.93 -26.22 3.59
C LEU A 219 -1.90 -25.17 4.02
N VAL A 220 -0.61 -25.41 3.79
CA VAL A 220 0.48 -24.49 4.17
C VAL A 220 0.26 -23.09 3.58
N LEU A 221 -0.02 -23.01 2.26
CA LEU A 221 -0.21 -21.72 1.59
C LEU A 221 -1.48 -20.99 2.09
N PRO A 222 -2.68 -21.60 2.10
CA PRO A 222 -3.86 -20.96 2.70
C PRO A 222 -3.67 -20.55 4.16
N ALA A 223 -3.03 -21.38 4.98
CA ALA A 223 -2.81 -21.08 6.41
C ALA A 223 -1.84 -19.91 6.61
N ALA A 224 -0.69 -19.92 5.92
CA ALA A 224 0.27 -18.83 5.99
C ALA A 224 -0.31 -17.52 5.44
N SER A 225 -1.07 -17.61 4.35
CA SER A 225 -1.75 -16.47 3.75
C SER A 225 -2.85 -15.91 4.66
N PHE A 226 -3.64 -16.79 5.28
CA PHE A 226 -4.65 -16.40 6.27
C PHE A 226 -4.01 -15.69 7.47
N TYR A 227 -2.95 -16.26 8.05
CA TYR A 227 -2.26 -15.68 9.20
C TYR A 227 -1.77 -14.26 8.91
N THR A 228 -1.13 -14.07 7.75
CA THR A 228 -0.54 -12.78 7.37
C THR A 228 -1.59 -11.76 6.92
N PHE A 229 -2.63 -12.19 6.22
CA PHE A 229 -3.71 -11.31 5.72
C PHE A 229 -4.68 -10.91 6.83
N ASN A 230 -5.06 -11.83 7.72
CA ASN A 230 -5.95 -11.56 8.87
C ASN A 230 -5.38 -10.45 9.76
N ALA A 231 -4.07 -10.48 10.01
CA ALA A 231 -3.40 -9.43 10.80
C ALA A 231 -3.48 -8.03 10.17
N SER A 232 -3.76 -7.94 8.86
CA SER A 232 -3.76 -6.68 8.11
C SER A 232 -5.14 -6.21 7.67
N VAL A 233 -6.09 -7.13 7.45
CA VAL A 233 -7.42 -6.85 6.86
C VAL A 233 -8.57 -7.23 7.79
N GLY A 234 -8.33 -8.10 8.78
CA GLY A 234 -9.35 -8.61 9.68
C GLY A 234 -9.86 -10.00 9.30
N LEU A 235 -10.66 -10.57 10.20
CA LEU A 235 -11.00 -11.98 10.19
C LEU A 235 -12.04 -12.33 9.12
N GLY A 236 -13.01 -11.45 8.86
CA GLY A 236 -14.06 -11.65 7.86
C GLY A 236 -13.50 -11.87 6.44
N PRO A 237 -12.79 -10.90 5.85
CA PRO A 237 -12.24 -11.05 4.50
C PRO A 237 -11.23 -12.18 4.39
N ALA A 238 -10.44 -12.42 5.45
CA ALA A 238 -9.48 -13.52 5.49
C ALA A 238 -10.17 -14.90 5.41
N LEU A 239 -11.26 -15.10 6.16
CA LEU A 239 -12.03 -16.34 6.11
C LEU A 239 -12.70 -16.53 4.75
N LEU A 240 -13.26 -15.46 4.17
CA LEU A 240 -13.89 -15.54 2.85
C LEU A 240 -12.87 -15.95 1.77
N ILE A 241 -11.73 -15.28 1.71
CA ILE A 241 -10.72 -15.50 0.65
C ILE A 241 -9.99 -16.84 0.84
N PHE A 242 -9.54 -17.15 2.05
CA PHE A 242 -8.75 -18.38 2.29
C PHE A 242 -9.59 -19.60 2.62
N GLY A 243 -10.82 -19.42 3.11
CA GLY A 243 -11.80 -20.50 3.25
C GLY A 243 -12.30 -20.97 1.87
N SER A 244 -12.68 -20.04 0.98
CA SER A 244 -12.96 -20.39 -0.43
C SER A 244 -11.71 -20.82 -1.19
N GLY A 245 -10.55 -20.31 -0.79
CA GLY A 245 -9.23 -20.63 -1.34
C GLY A 245 -8.86 -22.11 -1.32
N ILE A 246 -9.51 -22.93 -0.48
CA ILE A 246 -9.32 -24.40 -0.49
C ILE A 246 -9.70 -25.00 -1.86
N PHE A 247 -10.67 -24.40 -2.55
CA PHE A 247 -11.13 -24.82 -3.88
C PHE A 247 -10.39 -24.14 -5.04
N LEU A 248 -9.61 -23.08 -4.76
CA LEU A 248 -8.88 -22.36 -5.80
C LEU A 248 -7.51 -23.02 -6.09
N PRO A 249 -7.07 -23.06 -7.35
CA PRO A 249 -5.71 -23.45 -7.69
C PRO A 249 -4.67 -22.58 -6.98
N ARG A 250 -3.61 -23.23 -6.46
CA ARG A 250 -2.54 -22.59 -5.66
C ARG A 250 -1.96 -21.32 -6.31
N ARG A 251 -1.82 -21.33 -7.65
CA ARG A 251 -1.30 -20.20 -8.42
C ARG A 251 -2.07 -18.89 -8.17
N TYR A 252 -3.40 -18.94 -8.09
CA TYR A 252 -4.21 -17.74 -7.94
C TYR A 252 -4.12 -17.16 -6.53
N LEU A 253 -4.05 -18.00 -5.51
CA LEU A 253 -3.81 -17.56 -4.14
C LEU A 253 -2.46 -16.86 -4.01
N ILE A 254 -1.41 -17.42 -4.62
CA ILE A 254 -0.08 -16.80 -4.61
C ILE A 254 -0.11 -15.47 -5.36
N ILE A 255 -0.70 -15.41 -6.56
CA ILE A 255 -0.82 -14.16 -7.33
C ILE A 255 -1.59 -13.10 -6.53
N PHE A 256 -2.70 -13.47 -5.90
CA PHE A 256 -3.49 -12.55 -5.08
C PHE A 256 -2.69 -12.03 -3.89
N LEU A 257 -2.09 -12.93 -3.11
CA LEU A 257 -1.32 -12.59 -1.92
C LEU A 257 -0.12 -11.71 -2.27
N GLN A 258 0.54 -12.05 -3.39
CA GLN A 258 1.65 -11.31 -3.92
C GLN A 258 1.25 -9.90 -4.34
N SER A 259 0.13 -9.77 -5.05
CA SER A 259 -0.42 -8.48 -5.46
C SER A 259 -0.80 -7.64 -4.24
N TYR A 260 -1.36 -8.27 -3.20
CA TYR A 260 -1.67 -7.62 -1.92
C TYR A 260 -0.44 -7.11 -1.18
N PHE A 261 0.56 -7.95 -0.94
CA PHE A 261 1.76 -7.51 -0.22
C PHE A 261 2.61 -6.52 -1.00
N THR A 262 2.67 -6.67 -2.33
CA THR A 262 3.38 -5.73 -3.18
C THR A 262 2.66 -4.39 -3.20
N SER A 263 1.34 -4.37 -3.43
CA SER A 263 0.52 -3.14 -3.35
C SER A 263 0.67 -2.42 -1.99
N ARG A 264 0.60 -3.17 -0.89
CA ARG A 264 0.78 -2.62 0.46
C ARG A 264 2.19 -2.09 0.70
N SER A 265 3.22 -2.75 0.15
CA SER A 265 4.60 -2.29 0.29
C SER A 265 4.85 -1.05 -0.56
N LEU A 266 4.34 -1.05 -1.80
CA LEU A 266 4.40 0.08 -2.72
C LEU A 266 3.74 1.32 -2.12
N THR A 267 2.48 1.22 -1.69
CA THR A 267 1.77 2.36 -1.08
C THR A 267 2.47 2.92 0.15
N ARG A 268 3.07 2.07 0.99
CA ARG A 268 3.86 2.54 2.13
C ARG A 268 5.08 3.35 1.72
N GLU A 269 5.70 2.96 0.61
CA GLU A 269 6.87 3.63 0.08
C GLU A 269 6.51 4.94 -0.59
N LEU A 270 5.46 4.94 -1.43
CA LEU A 270 4.95 6.13 -2.11
C LEU A 270 4.45 7.20 -1.13
N LEU A 271 3.95 6.80 0.04
CA LEU A 271 3.48 7.72 1.09
C LEU A 271 4.58 8.19 2.04
N GLU A 272 5.80 7.69 1.89
CA GLU A 272 6.88 8.03 2.80
C GLU A 272 7.29 9.53 2.75
N PRO A 273 7.26 10.27 1.61
CA PRO A 273 7.43 11.74 1.62
C PRO A 273 6.47 12.47 2.56
N TYR A 274 5.26 11.92 2.73
CA TYR A 274 4.28 12.46 3.67
C TYR A 274 4.62 12.09 5.11
N PHE A 275 4.95 10.83 5.38
CA PHE A 275 5.26 10.35 6.73
C PHE A 275 6.64 10.76 7.26
N SER A 276 7.57 11.16 6.38
CA SER A 276 8.86 11.75 6.79
C SER A 276 8.70 13.16 7.32
N ARG A 277 7.66 13.89 6.90
CA ARG A 277 7.35 15.27 7.32
C ARG A 277 6.38 15.33 8.48
N ILE A 278 5.28 14.58 8.39
CA ILE A 278 4.29 14.51 9.46
C ILE A 278 4.68 13.40 10.42
N HIS A 279 5.00 13.78 11.66
CA HIS A 279 5.57 12.89 12.66
C HIS A 279 4.51 11.97 13.30
N PHE A 280 4.28 10.81 12.69
CA PHE A 280 3.45 9.75 13.27
C PHE A 280 4.30 8.81 14.15
N THR A 281 3.74 8.42 15.30
CA THR A 281 4.25 7.25 16.03
C THR A 281 3.95 5.95 15.26
N ALA A 282 4.68 4.87 15.53
CA ALA A 282 4.46 3.59 14.86
C ALA A 282 3.02 3.06 15.04
N ALA A 283 2.42 3.29 16.21
CA ALA A 283 1.03 2.90 16.49
C ALA A 283 0.04 3.74 15.67
N GLN A 284 0.22 5.06 15.62
CA GLN A 284 -0.63 5.97 14.84
C GLN A 284 -0.52 5.67 13.34
N LYS A 285 0.70 5.51 12.79
CA LYS A 285 0.94 5.13 11.38
C LYS A 285 0.23 3.80 11.06
N LYS A 286 0.35 2.79 11.93
CA LYS A 286 -0.35 1.50 11.76
C LYS A 286 -1.87 1.67 11.67
N LYS A 287 -2.46 2.50 12.54
CA LYS A 287 -3.90 2.76 12.54
C LYS A 287 -4.35 3.53 11.30
N TRP A 288 -3.58 4.54 10.88
CA TRP A 288 -3.83 5.31 9.65
C TRP A 288 -3.91 4.41 8.41
N PHE A 289 -2.95 3.49 8.25
CA PHE A 289 -2.93 2.53 7.14
C PHE A 289 -4.06 1.49 7.22
N TYR A 290 -4.47 1.13 8.44
CA TYR A 290 -5.56 0.18 8.64
C TYR A 290 -6.90 0.78 8.25
N ASP A 291 -7.14 2.04 8.62
CA ASP A 291 -8.40 2.74 8.36
C ASP A 291 -8.65 2.98 6.86
N ARG A 292 -7.56 3.17 6.10
CA ARG A 292 -7.57 3.41 4.65
C ARG A 292 -7.19 2.17 3.83
N SER A 293 -7.25 0.97 4.43
CA SER A 293 -6.67 -0.23 3.84
C SER A 293 -7.26 -0.64 2.49
N GLY A 294 -8.59 -0.57 2.30
CA GLY A 294 -9.24 -0.86 1.03
C GLY A 294 -8.84 0.12 -0.08
N LEU A 295 -8.89 1.42 0.20
CA LEU A 295 -8.52 2.45 -0.77
C LEU A 295 -7.04 2.39 -1.15
N LEU A 296 -6.14 2.28 -0.17
CA LEU A 296 -4.71 2.14 -0.44
C LEU A 296 -4.38 0.85 -1.19
N PHE A 297 -5.09 -0.25 -0.88
CA PHE A 297 -4.93 -1.48 -1.64
C PHE A 297 -5.32 -1.31 -3.11
N GLY A 298 -6.49 -0.70 -3.39
CA GLY A 298 -6.92 -0.40 -4.75
C GLY A 298 -5.92 0.48 -5.51
N PHE A 299 -5.47 1.55 -4.86
CA PHE A 299 -4.48 2.47 -5.42
C PHE A 299 -3.15 1.77 -5.74
N GLY A 300 -2.64 0.98 -4.80
CA GLY A 300 -1.39 0.24 -4.99
C GLY A 300 -1.51 -0.91 -5.98
N VAL A 301 -2.67 -1.57 -6.11
CA VAL A 301 -2.90 -2.60 -7.13
C VAL A 301 -2.92 -1.97 -8.53
N GLY A 302 -3.55 -0.80 -8.68
CA GLY A 302 -3.53 -0.06 -9.94
C GLY A 302 -2.11 0.22 -10.41
N PHE A 303 -1.27 0.82 -9.55
CA PHE A 303 0.13 1.07 -9.90
C PHE A 303 0.95 -0.21 -10.04
N TYR A 304 0.68 -1.25 -9.26
CA TYR A 304 1.34 -2.54 -9.42
C TYR A 304 1.13 -3.15 -10.83
N ILE A 305 -0.07 -3.00 -11.41
CA ILE A 305 -0.35 -3.43 -12.78
C ILE A 305 0.49 -2.61 -13.77
N PHE A 306 0.54 -1.29 -13.61
CA PHE A 306 1.35 -0.42 -14.46
C PHE A 306 2.86 -0.71 -14.36
N LEU A 307 3.38 -0.92 -13.15
CA LEU A 307 4.80 -1.23 -12.90
C LEU A 307 5.26 -2.54 -13.54
N ARG A 308 4.33 -3.47 -13.82
CA ARG A 308 4.63 -4.72 -14.53
C ARG A 308 4.82 -4.53 -16.04
N ILE A 309 4.50 -3.36 -16.59
CA ILE A 309 4.77 -3.06 -17.99
C ILE A 309 6.30 -2.96 -18.17
N PRO A 310 6.91 -3.83 -18.98
CA PRO A 310 8.36 -3.83 -19.18
C PRO A 310 8.86 -2.47 -19.68
N LEU A 311 10.09 -2.11 -19.31
CA LEU A 311 10.79 -0.87 -19.69
C LEU A 311 10.21 0.43 -19.10
N LEU A 312 8.92 0.47 -18.77
CA LEU A 312 8.26 1.67 -18.22
C LEU A 312 8.19 1.69 -16.69
N GLY A 313 8.43 0.56 -16.00
CA GLY A 313 8.24 0.46 -14.55
C GLY A 313 8.93 1.56 -13.73
N VAL A 314 10.17 1.94 -14.05
CA VAL A 314 10.86 3.01 -13.29
C VAL A 314 10.27 4.40 -13.56
N LEU A 315 9.86 4.68 -14.80
CA LEU A 315 9.17 5.94 -15.14
C LEU A 315 7.79 6.01 -14.46
N ILE A 316 7.07 4.89 -14.48
CA ILE A 316 5.76 4.74 -13.83
C ILE A 316 5.89 4.94 -12.33
N TYR A 317 7.01 4.55 -11.71
CA TYR A 317 7.25 4.82 -10.30
C TYR A 317 7.29 6.32 -10.01
N GLY A 318 7.97 7.13 -10.84
CA GLY A 318 7.95 8.60 -10.71
C GLY A 318 6.55 9.18 -10.87
N ILE A 319 5.75 8.66 -11.82
CA ILE A 319 4.34 9.03 -11.97
C ILE A 319 3.53 8.62 -10.74
N ALA A 320 3.79 7.45 -10.16
CA ALA A 320 3.11 6.96 -8.96
C ALA A 320 3.41 7.84 -7.74
N GLU A 321 4.66 8.30 -7.61
CA GLU A 321 5.07 9.23 -6.55
C GLU A 321 4.33 10.58 -6.69
N ALA A 322 4.33 11.15 -7.90
CA ALA A 322 3.57 12.36 -8.23
C ALA A 322 2.06 12.21 -7.98
N SER A 323 1.49 11.08 -8.38
CA SER A 323 0.08 10.74 -8.15
C SER A 323 -0.27 10.61 -6.68
N THR A 324 0.70 10.25 -5.84
CA THR A 324 0.51 10.11 -4.40
C THR A 324 0.32 11.46 -3.72
N ALA A 325 0.85 12.54 -4.30
CA ALA A 325 0.53 13.90 -3.84
C ALA A 325 -0.97 14.19 -3.98
N TYR A 326 -1.56 13.87 -5.14
CA TYR A 326 -3.01 14.00 -5.35
C TYR A 326 -3.80 13.10 -4.40
N LEU A 327 -3.38 11.84 -4.23
CA LEU A 327 -3.99 10.90 -3.29
C LEU A 327 -4.09 11.48 -1.86
N ILE A 328 -2.99 12.04 -1.35
CA ILE A 328 -2.92 12.64 -0.01
C ILE A 328 -3.98 13.74 0.17
N THR A 329 -4.16 14.61 -0.83
CA THR A 329 -5.16 15.68 -0.74
C THR A 329 -6.61 15.21 -0.61
N LYS A 330 -6.89 13.94 -0.96
CA LYS A 330 -8.24 13.36 -0.91
C LYS A 330 -8.51 12.56 0.36
N ILE A 331 -7.47 11.99 0.97
CA ILE A 331 -7.61 11.03 2.09
C ILE A 331 -7.07 11.54 3.42
N THR A 332 -6.51 12.75 3.44
CA THR A 332 -6.04 13.44 4.65
C THR A 332 -6.61 14.85 4.70
N ASP A 333 -6.45 15.51 5.84
CA ASP A 333 -6.66 16.95 5.98
C ASP A 333 -5.36 17.71 5.68
N PRO A 334 -5.43 18.98 5.25
CA PRO A 334 -4.23 19.79 5.04
C PRO A 334 -3.44 19.96 6.35
N PRO A 335 -2.11 19.77 6.33
CA PRO A 335 -1.31 19.93 7.53
C PRO A 335 -1.33 21.39 8.00
N PRO A 336 -1.44 21.66 9.31
CA PRO A 336 -1.29 22.99 9.86
C PRO A 336 0.18 23.46 9.75
N PRO A 337 0.48 24.74 10.02
CA PRO A 337 1.85 25.18 10.20
C PRO A 337 2.57 24.35 11.29
N PRO A 338 3.89 24.11 11.20
CA PRO A 338 4.63 23.29 12.16
C PRO A 338 4.44 23.70 13.63
N GLU A 339 4.28 24.99 13.91
CA GLU A 339 4.02 25.55 15.24
C GLU A 339 2.70 25.04 15.86
N LYS A 340 1.71 24.71 15.03
CA LYS A 340 0.39 24.20 15.42
C LYS A 340 0.22 22.71 15.10
N SER A 341 1.31 21.98 14.90
CA SER A 341 1.29 20.58 14.49
C SER A 341 0.97 19.58 15.61
N LEU A 342 0.99 20.04 16.87
CA LEU A 342 0.68 19.20 18.03
C LEU A 342 -0.73 18.62 17.93
N GLY A 343 -0.84 17.30 18.03
CA GLY A 343 -2.13 16.58 17.94
C GLY A 343 -2.65 16.34 16.51
N PHE A 344 -2.04 16.93 15.48
CA PHE A 344 -2.48 16.71 14.09
C PHE A 344 -2.35 15.25 13.64
N ALA A 345 -1.21 14.61 13.92
CA ALA A 345 -1.03 13.19 13.60
C ALA A 345 -2.05 12.29 14.31
N GLU A 346 -2.53 12.70 15.48
CA GLU A 346 -3.54 11.97 16.22
C GLU A 346 -4.93 12.09 15.57
N SER A 347 -5.32 13.31 15.14
CA SER A 347 -6.60 13.54 14.45
C SER A 347 -6.69 12.76 13.13
N GLN A 348 -5.56 12.64 12.41
CA GLN A 348 -5.51 11.95 11.12
C GLN A 348 -5.62 10.41 11.20
N GLN A 349 -5.58 9.81 12.39
CA GLN A 349 -5.67 8.35 12.54
C GLN A 349 -6.96 7.75 12.00
N ARG A 350 -8.06 8.52 12.02
CA ARG A 350 -9.35 8.14 11.42
C ARG A 350 -9.57 8.92 10.13
N TRP A 351 -10.18 8.27 9.16
CA TRP A 351 -10.59 8.85 7.90
C TRP A 351 -11.98 9.46 8.08
N THR A 352 -11.98 10.73 8.51
CA THR A 352 -13.17 11.49 8.89
C THR A 352 -14.14 11.69 7.72
N ASN A 353 -13.63 11.94 6.52
CA ASN A 353 -14.40 12.16 5.30
C ASN A 353 -14.63 10.88 4.46
N LYS A 354 -14.48 9.68 5.04
CA LYS A 354 -14.61 8.41 4.31
C LYS A 354 -15.96 8.29 3.59
N HIS A 355 -17.06 8.52 4.30
CA HIS A 355 -18.40 8.30 3.75
C HIS A 355 -18.72 9.28 2.62
N GLU A 356 -18.36 10.55 2.78
CA GLU A 356 -18.56 11.59 1.76
C GLU A 356 -17.71 11.30 0.53
N PHE A 357 -16.43 10.96 0.70
CA PHE A 357 -15.56 10.67 -0.44
C PHE A 357 -16.02 9.45 -1.25
N LEU A 358 -16.45 8.37 -0.58
CA LEU A 358 -16.87 7.15 -1.25
C LEU A 358 -18.21 7.27 -1.99
N SER A 359 -19.05 8.25 -1.63
CA SER A 359 -20.36 8.49 -2.25
C SER A 359 -20.34 9.46 -3.44
N LEU A 360 -19.24 10.15 -3.70
CA LEU A 360 -19.14 11.12 -4.81
C LEU A 360 -19.32 10.50 -6.19
N ASP A 361 -19.92 11.24 -7.11
CA ASP A 361 -19.93 10.81 -8.51
C ASP A 361 -18.52 10.84 -9.13
N TRP A 362 -18.28 9.97 -10.10
CA TRP A 362 -17.00 9.76 -10.77
C TRP A 362 -16.44 11.02 -11.40
N ALA A 363 -17.29 11.85 -12.02
CA ALA A 363 -16.90 13.11 -12.63
C ALA A 363 -16.52 14.19 -11.59
N ASN A 364 -16.93 14.00 -10.34
CA ASN A 364 -16.90 15.01 -9.29
C ASN A 364 -15.93 14.67 -8.16
N LEU A 365 -14.92 13.82 -8.40
CA LEU A 365 -13.86 13.54 -7.43
C LEU A 365 -13.10 14.80 -6.98
N ASP A 366 -13.16 15.86 -7.77
CA ASP A 366 -12.57 17.16 -7.49
C ASP A 366 -13.50 18.14 -6.76
N SER A 367 -14.82 17.88 -6.69
CA SER A 367 -15.76 18.78 -6.02
C SER A 367 -15.76 18.63 -4.49
N HIS A 368 -15.18 17.54 -3.98
CA HIS A 368 -15.08 17.33 -2.55
C HIS A 368 -13.69 17.68 -2.05
N ALA A 369 -13.63 18.83 -1.38
CA ALA A 369 -12.56 19.21 -0.50
C ALA A 369 -13.14 19.12 0.91
N GLY A 370 -12.51 18.33 1.80
CA GLY A 370 -13.02 18.10 3.14
C GLY A 370 -13.44 19.41 3.80
N HIS A 371 -14.69 19.49 4.24
CA HIS A 371 -15.16 20.60 5.04
C HIS A 371 -14.32 20.62 6.33
N VAL A 372 -13.39 21.56 6.43
CA VAL A 372 -12.89 21.98 7.73
C VAL A 372 -14.11 22.55 8.43
N LYS A 373 -14.64 21.84 9.44
CA LYS A 373 -15.53 22.48 10.40
C LYS A 373 -14.72 23.61 11.03
N ALA A 374 -14.86 24.82 10.49
CA ALA A 374 -14.42 26.04 11.14
C ALA A 374 -14.98 26.01 12.57
N GLY A 375 -14.11 26.29 13.54
CA GLY A 375 -14.39 26.07 14.95
C GLY A 375 -15.76 26.59 15.36
N GLN A 376 -16.62 25.70 15.83
CA GLN A 376 -17.67 26.09 16.75
C GLN A 376 -16.97 26.46 18.06
N GLU A 377 -17.07 27.74 18.37
CA GLU A 377 -16.75 28.37 19.64
C GLU A 377 -17.03 27.43 20.81
N GLN A 378 -15.98 27.01 21.52
CA GLN A 378 -16.10 26.57 22.90
C GLN A 378 -16.34 27.81 23.76
N GLY A 379 -17.56 28.34 23.65
CA GLY A 379 -18.15 29.34 24.52
C GLY A 379 -19.43 28.78 25.12
N ALA A 380 -19.32 27.69 25.88
CA ALA A 380 -20.43 27.17 26.68
C ALA A 380 -19.93 27.02 28.13
N THR A 381 -20.24 28.06 28.88
CA THR A 381 -20.21 28.22 30.32
C THR A 381 -20.42 26.89 31.07
N SER A 382 -19.42 26.52 31.86
CA SER A 382 -19.54 25.50 32.89
C SER A 382 -20.46 25.98 34.01
N THR A 383 -21.64 25.38 34.14
CA THR A 383 -22.44 25.45 35.38
C THR A 383 -22.18 24.19 36.22
N PRO A 384 -21.92 24.29 37.53
CA PRO A 384 -21.52 23.15 38.35
C PRO A 384 -22.72 22.28 38.76
N TYR A 385 -22.43 20.99 38.92
CA TYR A 385 -23.29 19.96 39.50
C TYR A 385 -23.99 20.41 40.80
N GLU A 386 -25.32 20.42 40.77
CA GLU A 386 -26.19 20.44 41.94
C GLU A 386 -26.31 19.00 42.48
N LYS A 387 -25.84 18.78 43.71
CA LYS A 387 -26.10 17.58 44.50
C LYS A 387 -27.60 17.48 44.78
N ARG A 388 -28.20 16.31 44.58
CA ARG A 388 -29.41 15.91 45.31
C ARG A 388 -29.13 14.68 46.16
N GLU A 389 -29.22 14.91 47.46
CA GLU A 389 -29.51 13.90 48.45
C GLU A 389 -30.93 13.38 48.22
N LEU A 390 -31.06 12.05 48.12
CA LEU A 390 -31.95 11.17 48.89
C LEU A 390 -31.87 9.75 48.32
#